data_AF-A0A853FPM5-F1
#
_entry.id   AF-A0A853FPM5-F1
#
_cell.length_a   1.000
_cell.length_b   1.000
_cell.length_c   1.000
_cell.angle_alpha   90.00
_cell.angle_beta   90.00
_cell.angle_gamma   90.00
#
_symmetry.space_group_name_H-M   'P 1'
#
loop_
_entity.id
_entity.type
_entity.pdbx_description
1 polymer ?
#
loop_
_entity_poly.entity_id
_entity_poly.type
_entity_poly.pdbx_seq_one_letter_code
_entity_poly.pdbx_strand_id
1 'polypeptide(L)'
;MPSAKKIASVRIARSLQPAELAVNQAALKVLAMGTAVLTARADGTFHPLEAQDAIDYVGAATAKMFGALSDIKKAHGELRSAGIRHQVIGEGDVYDTPGHGVDSPATGLKIAVAA
;
A
#
# COMPACT_ATOMS: atom_id res chain seq x y z
N MET A 1 29.49 -10.57 -10.39
CA MET A 1 28.22 -10.03 -10.94
C MET A 1 27.06 -10.51 -10.09
N PRO A 2 26.06 -9.67 -9.76
CA PRO A 2 24.86 -10.13 -9.06
C PRO A 2 24.12 -11.15 -9.93
N SER A 3 23.60 -12.22 -9.33
CA SER A 3 22.83 -13.22 -10.08
C SER A 3 21.55 -12.61 -10.66
N ALA A 4 21.07 -13.10 -11.81
CA ALA A 4 19.81 -12.66 -12.41
C ALA A 4 18.62 -12.77 -11.44
N LYS A 5 18.66 -13.77 -10.55
CA LYS A 5 17.69 -13.94 -9.46
C LYS A 5 17.75 -12.78 -8.46
N LYS A 6 18.95 -12.36 -8.05
CA LYS A 6 19.15 -11.19 -7.18
C LYS A 6 18.57 -9.93 -7.84
N ILE A 7 18.85 -9.71 -9.13
CA ILE A 7 18.33 -8.57 -9.92
C ILE A 7 16.79 -8.55 -9.98
N ALA A 8 16.15 -9.71 -10.19
CA ALA A 8 14.69 -9.81 -10.24
C ALA A 8 14.06 -9.49 -8.87
N SER A 9 14.60 -10.03 -7.77
CA SER A 9 14.13 -9.75 -6.41
C SER A 9 14.18 -8.26 -6.07
N VAL A 10 15.22 -7.54 -6.52
CA VAL A 10 15.32 -6.07 -6.35
C VAL A 10 14.15 -5.35 -6.99
N ARG A 11 13.85 -5.71 -8.25
CA ARG A 11 12.86 -4.99 -9.05
C ARG A 11 11.48 -5.20 -8.44
N ILE A 12 11.20 -6.41 -7.98
CA ILE A 12 9.95 -6.75 -7.28
C ILE A 12 9.88 -5.98 -5.96
N ALA A 13 10.93 -5.99 -5.14
CA ALA A 13 10.98 -5.24 -3.88
C ALA A 13 10.75 -3.72 -4.09
N ARG A 14 11.40 -3.14 -5.11
CA ARG A 14 11.23 -1.72 -5.46
C ARG A 14 9.84 -1.38 -5.99
N SER A 15 9.13 -2.34 -6.59
CA SER A 15 7.75 -2.12 -7.05
C SER A 15 6.71 -2.20 -5.93
N LEU A 16 7.05 -2.77 -4.76
CA LEU A 16 6.10 -2.89 -3.66
C LEU A 16 5.79 -1.56 -2.98
N GLN A 17 6.80 -0.73 -2.73
CA GLN A 17 6.57 0.56 -2.06
C GLN A 17 5.63 1.50 -2.84
N PRO A 18 5.77 1.66 -4.18
CA PRO A 18 4.77 2.38 -4.97
C PRO A 18 3.37 1.73 -4.95
N ALA A 19 3.30 0.40 -4.96
CA ALA A 19 2.02 -0.32 -4.91
C ALA A 19 1.31 -0.13 -3.57
N GLU A 20 2.05 -0.20 -2.46
CA GLU A 20 1.55 0.12 -1.11
C GLU A 20 1.02 1.54 -1.02
N LEU A 21 1.78 2.52 -1.51
CA LEU A 21 1.35 3.91 -1.50
C LEU A 21 0.07 4.09 -2.32
N ALA A 22 0.00 3.49 -3.51
CA ALA A 22 -1.17 3.57 -4.37
C ALA A 22 -2.41 2.93 -3.73
N VAL A 23 -2.27 1.75 -3.12
CA VAL A 23 -3.38 1.07 -2.45
C VAL A 23 -3.82 1.85 -1.20
N ASN A 24 -2.90 2.40 -0.41
CA ASN A 24 -3.22 3.23 0.74
C ASN A 24 -3.97 4.50 0.32
N GLN A 25 -3.51 5.19 -0.73
CA GLN A 25 -4.21 6.36 -1.27
C GLN A 25 -5.60 6.01 -1.81
N ALA A 26 -5.75 4.86 -2.48
CA ALA A 26 -7.04 4.40 -2.95
C ALA A 26 -7.98 4.05 -1.79
N ALA A 27 -7.48 3.38 -0.75
CA ALA A 27 -8.25 3.08 0.45
C ALA A 27 -8.77 4.35 1.15
N LEU A 28 -7.92 5.38 1.28
CA LEU A 28 -8.33 6.68 1.84
C LEU A 28 -9.45 7.34 1.03
N LYS A 29 -9.38 7.28 -0.32
CA LYS A 29 -10.43 7.81 -1.19
C LYS A 29 -11.75 7.04 -1.04
N VAL A 30 -11.69 5.71 -1.00
CA VAL A 30 -12.87 4.88 -0.80
C VAL A 30 -13.52 5.16 0.57
N LEU A 31 -12.72 5.33 1.62
CA LEU A 31 -13.21 5.74 2.94
C LEU A 31 -13.87 7.12 2.90
N ALA A 32 -13.26 8.11 2.27
CA ALA A 32 -13.84 9.44 2.12
C ALA A 32 -15.17 9.42 1.36
N MET A 33 -15.24 8.65 0.28
CA MET A 33 -16.50 8.44 -0.47
C MET A 33 -17.56 7.74 0.40
N GLY A 34 -17.18 6.70 1.13
CA GLY A 34 -18.09 5.99 2.03
C GLY A 34 -18.66 6.88 3.12
N THR A 35 -17.82 7.70 3.76
CA THR A 35 -18.28 8.70 4.73
C THR A 35 -19.28 9.67 4.10
N ALA A 36 -18.98 10.21 2.92
CA ALA A 36 -19.88 11.15 2.23
C ALA A 36 -21.25 10.50 1.90
N VAL A 37 -21.25 9.26 1.41
CA VAL A 37 -22.48 8.52 1.09
C VAL A 37 -23.31 8.25 2.35
N LEU A 38 -22.67 7.82 3.44
CA LEU A 38 -23.37 7.55 4.71
C LEU A 38 -23.92 8.82 5.34
N THR A 39 -23.18 9.93 5.30
CA THR A 39 -23.66 11.25 5.75
C THR A 39 -24.86 11.69 4.93
N ALA A 40 -24.78 11.68 3.59
CA ALA A 40 -25.89 12.08 2.73
C ALA A 40 -27.14 11.19 2.92
N ARG A 41 -26.96 9.90 3.24
CA ARG A 41 -28.06 9.00 3.60
C ARG A 41 -28.69 9.38 4.95
N ALA A 42 -27.87 9.68 5.95
CA ALA A 42 -28.34 10.09 7.27
C ALA A 42 -29.11 11.43 7.21
N ASP A 43 -28.64 12.34 6.37
CA ASP A 43 -29.24 13.67 6.17
C ASP A 43 -30.47 13.64 5.26
N GLY A 44 -30.86 12.46 4.72
CA GLY A 44 -32.01 12.30 3.83
C GLY A 44 -31.85 13.00 2.47
N THR A 45 -30.62 13.29 2.06
CA THR A 45 -30.32 14.02 0.81
C THR A 45 -30.52 13.16 -0.45
N PHE A 46 -30.43 11.83 -0.31
CA PHE A 46 -30.64 10.88 -1.41
C PHE A 46 -32.01 10.20 -1.35
N HIS A 47 -32.52 9.83 -2.52
CA HIS A 47 -33.60 8.87 -2.60
C HIS A 47 -33.12 7.51 -2.03
N PRO A 48 -33.93 6.77 -1.24
CA PRO A 48 -33.47 5.57 -0.55
C PRO A 48 -32.86 4.48 -1.45
N LEU A 49 -33.38 4.31 -2.67
CA LEU A 49 -32.83 3.33 -3.63
C LEU A 49 -31.44 3.76 -4.15
N GLU A 50 -31.27 5.03 -4.49
CA GLU A 50 -29.98 5.58 -4.95
C GLU A 50 -28.93 5.55 -3.83
N ALA A 51 -29.36 5.79 -2.59
CA ALA A 51 -28.50 5.68 -1.42
C ALA A 51 -28.00 4.24 -1.21
N GLN A 52 -28.82 3.24 -1.48
CA GLN A 52 -28.42 1.83 -1.35
C GLN A 52 -27.44 1.42 -2.46
N ASP A 53 -27.70 1.81 -3.71
CA ASP A 53 -26.77 1.54 -4.82
C ASP A 53 -25.39 2.18 -4.57
N ALA A 54 -25.36 3.40 -4.03
CA ALA A 54 -24.12 4.07 -3.67
C ALA A 54 -23.35 3.33 -2.56
N ILE A 55 -24.06 2.77 -1.58
CA ILE A 55 -23.45 1.96 -0.51
C ILE A 55 -22.89 0.66 -1.05
N ASP A 56 -23.62 -0.01 -1.94
CA ASP A 56 -23.18 -1.26 -2.55
C ASP A 56 -21.92 -1.03 -3.40
N TYR A 57 -21.87 0.07 -4.15
CA TYR A 57 -20.67 0.48 -4.90
C TYR A 57 -19.47 0.71 -3.98
N VAL A 58 -19.63 1.46 -2.88
CA VAL A 58 -18.56 1.69 -1.90
C VAL A 58 -18.13 0.39 -1.24
N GLY A 59 -19.07 -0.48 -0.89
CA GLY A 59 -18.79 -1.80 -0.31
C GLY A 59 -17.95 -2.67 -1.25
N ALA A 60 -18.31 -2.73 -2.53
CA ALA A 60 -17.54 -3.46 -3.54
C ALA A 60 -16.13 -2.87 -3.75
N ALA A 61 -16.01 -1.54 -3.77
CA ALA A 61 -14.71 -0.88 -3.86
C ALA A 61 -13.83 -1.18 -2.64
N THR A 62 -14.41 -1.15 -1.44
CA THR A 62 -13.74 -1.46 -0.18
C THR A 62 -13.21 -2.89 -0.16
N ALA A 63 -14.02 -3.86 -0.56
CA ALA A 63 -13.61 -5.27 -0.64
C ALA A 63 -12.40 -5.47 -1.59
N LYS A 64 -12.39 -4.80 -2.75
CA LYS A 64 -11.26 -4.84 -3.68
C LYS A 64 -9.98 -4.25 -3.08
N MET A 65 -10.08 -3.17 -2.30
CA MET A 65 -8.92 -2.57 -1.63
C MET A 65 -8.34 -3.50 -0.57
N PHE A 66 -9.17 -4.16 0.23
CA PHE A 66 -8.69 -5.16 1.19
C PHE A 66 -8.07 -6.38 0.52
N GLY A 67 -8.59 -6.79 -0.64
CA GLY A 67 -7.96 -7.81 -1.49
C GLY A 67 -6.54 -7.40 -1.92
N ALA A 68 -6.39 -6.18 -2.44
CA ALA A 68 -5.09 -5.66 -2.85
C ALA A 68 -4.08 -5.56 -1.69
N LEU A 69 -4.52 -5.12 -0.50
CA LEU A 69 -3.68 -5.11 0.71
C LEU A 69 -3.23 -6.52 1.12
N SER A 70 -4.14 -7.50 1.03
CA SER A 70 -3.80 -8.90 1.28
C SER A 70 -2.75 -9.42 0.30
N ASP A 71 -2.87 -9.08 -0.99
CA ASP A 71 -1.92 -9.51 -2.01
C ASP A 71 -0.53 -8.87 -1.83
N ILE A 72 -0.48 -7.60 -1.44
CA ILE A 72 0.77 -6.93 -1.03
C ILE A 72 1.41 -7.66 0.15
N LYS A 73 0.62 -8.03 1.17
CA LYS A 73 1.13 -8.79 2.33
C LYS A 73 1.70 -10.15 1.91
N LYS A 74 1.04 -10.86 0.99
CA LYS A 74 1.54 -12.14 0.45
C LYS A 74 2.87 -11.93 -0.30
N ALA A 75 2.95 -10.89 -1.14
CA ALA A 75 4.17 -10.56 -1.86
C ALA A 75 5.36 -10.28 -0.93
N HIS A 76 5.13 -9.59 0.20
CA HIS A 76 6.14 -9.45 1.27
C HIS A 76 6.60 -10.78 1.85
N GLY A 77 5.65 -11.67 2.15
CA GLY A 77 5.95 -13.01 2.65
C GLY A 77 6.80 -13.84 1.68
N GLU A 78 6.48 -13.77 0.39
CA GLU A 78 7.24 -14.45 -0.67
C GLU A 78 8.64 -13.86 -0.84
N LEU A 79 8.78 -12.53 -0.85
CA LEU A 79 10.08 -11.87 -0.91
C LEU A 79 10.96 -12.20 0.30
N ARG A 80 10.40 -12.18 1.51
CA ARG A 80 11.11 -12.60 2.72
C ARG A 80 11.55 -14.06 2.62
N SER A 81 10.66 -14.95 2.19
CA SER A 81 10.99 -16.37 2.01
C SER A 81 12.05 -16.61 0.94
N ALA A 82 12.06 -15.82 -0.13
CA ALA A 82 13.10 -15.85 -1.15
C ALA A 82 14.44 -15.31 -0.61
N GLY A 83 14.40 -14.22 0.17
CA GLY A 83 15.56 -13.66 0.84
C GLY A 83 16.23 -14.65 1.80
N ILE A 84 15.45 -15.38 2.61
CA ILE A 84 15.96 -16.43 3.50
C ILE A 84 16.61 -17.56 2.69
N ARG A 85 15.88 -18.10 1.68
CA ARG A 85 16.36 -19.22 0.85
C ARG A 85 17.65 -18.90 0.10
N HIS A 86 17.88 -17.64 -0.24
CA HIS A 86 19.04 -17.19 -0.99
C HIS A 86 20.07 -16.44 -0.13
N GLN A 87 19.93 -16.45 1.20
CA GLN A 87 20.84 -15.77 2.16
C GLN A 87 21.07 -14.28 1.85
N VAL A 88 20.04 -13.59 1.33
CA VAL A 88 20.11 -12.17 0.98
C VAL A 88 19.66 -11.28 2.15
N ILE A 89 19.16 -11.86 3.24
CA ILE A 89 18.72 -11.13 4.44
C ILE A 89 19.92 -10.89 5.35
N GLY A 90 20.26 -9.63 5.60
CA GLY A 90 21.38 -9.22 6.47
C GLY A 90 22.58 -8.62 5.72
N GLU A 91 22.61 -8.67 4.39
CA GLU A 91 23.48 -7.79 3.60
C GLU A 91 22.88 -6.38 3.63
N GLY A 92 23.21 -5.61 4.67
CA GLY A 92 23.06 -4.16 4.63
C GLY A 92 23.61 -3.63 3.30
N ASP A 93 22.92 -2.65 2.72
CA ASP A 93 23.29 -1.91 1.50
C ASP A 93 22.98 -2.50 0.11
N VAL A 94 22.01 -3.42 -0.04
CA VAL A 94 21.51 -3.68 -1.42
C VAL A 94 20.00 -3.46 -1.62
N TYR A 95 19.17 -3.71 -0.60
CA TYR A 95 17.71 -3.53 -0.70
C TYR A 95 17.17 -2.88 0.56
N ASP A 96 16.56 -1.70 0.43
CA ASP A 96 15.65 -1.16 1.44
C ASP A 96 14.53 -2.18 1.65
N THR A 97 14.67 -2.99 2.70
CA THR A 97 13.52 -3.65 3.31
C THR A 97 12.60 -2.55 3.80
N PRO A 98 11.31 -2.52 3.39
CA PRO A 98 10.37 -1.56 3.93
C PRO A 98 10.40 -1.66 5.45
N GLY A 99 10.78 -0.55 6.08
CA GLY A 99 11.09 -0.51 7.49
C GLY A 99 9.94 -1.10 8.30
N HIS A 100 10.23 -2.14 9.07
CA HIS A 100 9.42 -2.42 10.24
C HIS A 100 9.65 -1.23 11.17
N GLY A 101 8.67 -0.32 11.21
CA GLY A 101 8.75 0.90 11.99
C GLY A 101 9.20 0.61 13.42
N VAL A 102 10.43 1.01 13.73
CA VAL A 102 10.95 1.34 15.05
C VAL A 102 12.25 2.13 14.80
N ASP A 103 12.17 3.43 15.07
CA ASP A 103 13.26 4.33 15.48
C ASP A 103 14.55 4.36 14.66
N SER A 104 14.55 5.11 13.54
CA SER A 104 15.68 5.97 13.13
C SER A 104 15.27 6.95 12.03
N PRO A 105 15.68 8.23 12.10
CA PRO A 105 15.20 9.28 11.20
C PRO A 105 15.78 9.13 9.79
N ALA A 106 14.96 9.41 8.79
CA ALA A 106 15.37 9.47 7.39
C ALA A 106 16.35 10.64 7.15
N THR A 107 17.65 10.40 7.28
CA THR A 107 18.68 11.30 6.76
C THR A 107 18.69 11.20 5.23
N GLY A 108 18.00 12.11 4.54
CA GLY A 108 18.05 12.12 3.09
C GLY A 108 17.26 13.19 2.32
N LEU A 109 16.61 14.16 2.97
CA LEU A 109 15.97 15.27 2.25
C LEU A 109 16.54 16.62 2.71
N LYS A 110 17.58 17.09 2.01
CA LYS A 110 18.00 18.50 2.07
C LYS A 110 16.95 19.32 1.35
N ILE A 111 15.94 19.79 2.07
CA ILE A 111 15.12 20.92 1.62
C ILE A 111 16.00 22.16 1.78
N ALA A 112 16.49 22.69 0.67
CA ALA A 112 16.97 24.06 0.63
C ALA A 112 15.77 24.97 0.88
N VAL A 113 15.68 25.53 2.08
CA VAL A 113 14.74 26.61 2.38
C VAL A 113 15.43 27.90 1.98
N ALA A 114 14.94 28.51 0.91
CA ALA A 114 15.18 29.91 0.62
C ALA A 114 14.38 30.75 1.62
N ALA A 115 15.09 31.63 2.34
CA ALA A 115 14.58 32.84 2.96
C ALA A 115 15.73 33.85 3.04
#